data_AF-A0A3L6PI55-F1
#
_entry.id   AF-A0A3L6PI55-F1
#
_cell.length_a   1.000
_cell.length_b   1.000
_cell.length_c   1.000
_cell.angle_alpha   90.00
_cell.angle_beta   90.00
_cell.angle_gamma   90.00
#
_symmetry.space_group_name_H-M   'P 1'
#
loop_
_entity.id
_entity.type
_entity.pdbx_description
1 polymer ?
#
loop_
_entity_poly.entity_id
_entity_poly.type
_entity_poly.pdbx_seq_one_letter_code
_entity_poly.pdbx_strand_id
1 'polypeptide(L)'
;MGWVDLWRGILLCDVLHAEPSLRGVPLPLPLVEMGYNYSLGMELGNPAQRRGIAFIRGKGCLNFVHLESTEECFPEVDEETESITVRVDDWALTTWSNKKMSNSLEDWHKESVVQASSIAIDPAISRMLKDTGCCVYHRIMTLQQSSETCRTSRSISPLPASLVKMLFTW
;
A
#
# COMPACT_ATOMS: atom_id res chain seq x y z
N MET A 1 -26.32 -10.11 -3.82
CA MET A 1 -25.89 -8.70 -3.68
C MET A 1 -24.79 -8.62 -2.64
N GLY A 2 -23.84 -7.70 -2.76
CA GLY A 2 -22.81 -7.52 -1.75
C GLY A 2 -22.25 -6.10 -1.71
N TRP A 3 -21.78 -5.70 -0.54
CA TRP A 3 -21.11 -4.42 -0.30
C TRP A 3 -19.75 -4.67 0.37
N VAL A 4 -18.74 -3.87 0.03
CA VAL A 4 -17.36 -4.07 0.48
C VAL A 4 -16.85 -2.79 1.16
N ASP A 5 -16.39 -2.94 2.40
CA ASP A 5 -15.53 -1.99 3.11
C ASP A 5 -14.20 -2.66 3.38
N LEU A 6 -13.16 -2.20 2.70
CA LEU A 6 -11.83 -2.80 2.77
C LEU A 6 -11.17 -2.64 4.15
N TRP A 7 -11.65 -1.73 5.01
CA TRP A 7 -11.19 -1.63 6.39
C TRP A 7 -11.94 -2.57 7.34
N ARG A 8 -13.23 -2.80 7.09
CA ARG A 8 -14.10 -3.49 8.06
C ARG A 8 -14.51 -4.91 7.65
N GLY A 9 -14.87 -5.12 6.39
CA GLY A 9 -15.58 -6.33 6.02
C GLY A 9 -16.38 -6.26 4.72
N ILE A 10 -17.02 -7.37 4.43
CA ILE A 10 -17.96 -7.52 3.32
C ILE A 10 -19.34 -7.80 3.91
N LEU A 11 -20.38 -7.17 3.37
CA LEU A 11 -21.75 -7.59 3.59
C LEU A 11 -22.20 -8.39 2.38
N LEU A 12 -22.63 -9.64 2.58
CA LEU A 12 -23.17 -10.50 1.53
C LEU A 12 -24.64 -10.79 1.84
N CYS A 13 -25.48 -10.76 0.80
CA CYS A 13 -26.87 -11.16 0.89
C CYS A 13 -27.23 -11.98 -0.35
N ASP A 14 -27.69 -13.21 -0.11
CA ASP A 14 -28.27 -14.05 -1.15
C ASP A 14 -29.74 -13.69 -1.32
N VAL A 15 -30.00 -12.82 -2.30
CA VAL A 15 -31.34 -12.31 -2.62
C VAL A 15 -32.17 -13.32 -3.41
N LEU A 16 -31.58 -14.43 -3.85
CA LEU A 16 -32.28 -15.49 -4.59
C LEU A 16 -32.80 -16.58 -3.66
N HIS A 17 -32.38 -16.57 -2.39
CA HIS A 17 -32.88 -17.47 -1.38
C HIS A 17 -34.31 -17.08 -0.97
N ALA A 18 -35.17 -18.07 -0.69
CA ALA A 18 -36.57 -17.83 -0.29
C ALA A 18 -36.67 -16.98 1.00
N GLU A 19 -35.70 -17.14 1.88
CA GLU A 19 -35.50 -16.33 3.08
C GLU A 19 -34.11 -15.67 2.99
N PRO A 20 -34.00 -14.45 2.46
CA PRO A 20 -32.72 -13.79 2.30
C PRO A 20 -32.15 -13.40 3.67
N SER A 21 -30.90 -13.79 3.92
CA SER A 21 -30.16 -13.39 5.13
C SER A 21 -28.94 -12.56 4.78
N LEU A 22 -28.72 -11.51 5.58
CA LEU A 22 -27.54 -10.67 5.49
C LEU A 22 -26.43 -11.29 6.36
N ARG A 23 -25.27 -11.55 5.76
CA ARG A 23 -24.07 -12.04 6.46
C ARG A 23 -22.92 -11.05 6.33
N GLY A 24 -22.28 -10.76 7.45
CA GLY A 24 -20.99 -10.06 7.45
C GLY A 24 -19.86 -11.06 7.30
N VAL A 25 -18.83 -10.69 6.52
CA VAL A 25 -17.55 -11.39 6.43
C VAL A 25 -16.48 -10.41 6.90
N PRO A 26 -15.89 -10.61 8.09
CA PRO A 26 -14.85 -9.69 8.58
C PRO A 26 -13.61 -9.79 7.69
N LEU A 27 -12.82 -8.73 7.57
CA LEU A 27 -11.51 -8.76 6.91
C LEU A 27 -10.37 -8.84 7.94
N PRO A 28 -9.20 -9.40 7.57
CA PRO A 28 -7.99 -9.30 8.38
C PRO A 28 -7.65 -7.86 8.77
N LEU A 29 -7.39 -7.65 10.07
CA LEU A 29 -7.15 -6.33 10.64
C LEU A 29 -5.80 -5.73 10.18
N PRO A 30 -5.74 -4.42 9.89
CA PRO A 30 -4.51 -3.69 9.60
C PRO A 30 -3.75 -3.38 10.91
N LEU A 31 -3.14 -4.40 11.52
CA LEU A 31 -2.53 -4.23 12.86
C LEU A 31 -1.40 -3.20 12.86
N VAL A 32 -0.63 -3.14 11.77
CA VAL A 32 0.47 -2.19 11.60
C VAL A 32 -0.06 -0.76 11.52
N GLU A 33 -1.01 -0.48 10.63
CA GLU A 33 -1.58 0.86 10.46
C GLU A 33 -2.39 1.32 11.69
N MET A 34 -3.04 0.38 12.41
CA MET A 34 -3.69 0.70 13.67
C MET A 34 -2.69 1.00 14.81
N GLY A 35 -1.46 0.47 14.74
CA GLY A 35 -0.41 0.70 15.72
C GLY A 35 0.22 2.09 15.65
N TYR A 36 0.41 2.61 14.43
CA TYR A 36 0.99 3.95 14.20
C TYR A 36 0.07 5.11 14.68
N ASN A 37 -1.24 4.86 14.78
CA ASN A 37 -2.25 5.90 15.01
C ASN A 37 -2.37 6.41 16.46
N TYR A 38 -1.70 5.81 17.44
CA TYR A 38 -1.90 6.19 18.84
C TYR A 38 -1.20 7.51 19.25
N SER A 39 -0.32 8.09 18.44
CA SER A 39 0.39 9.34 18.79
C SER A 39 0.22 10.51 17.82
N LEU A 40 -0.21 10.30 16.57
CA LEU A 40 -0.32 11.37 15.56
C LEU A 40 -1.70 11.52 14.92
N GLY A 41 -2.67 10.65 15.23
CA GLY A 41 -4.04 10.79 14.75
C GLY A 41 -4.21 10.67 13.23
N MET A 42 -3.31 9.99 12.52
CA MET A 42 -3.45 9.78 11.08
C MET A 42 -4.69 8.92 10.77
N GLU A 43 -5.49 9.34 9.80
CA GLU A 43 -6.51 8.46 9.23
C GLU A 43 -5.81 7.33 8.45
N LEU A 44 -6.37 6.12 8.45
CA LEU A 44 -5.81 4.97 7.71
C LEU A 44 -5.70 5.21 6.18
N GLY A 45 -6.24 6.33 5.68
CA GLY A 45 -6.22 6.72 4.29
C GLY A 45 -7.21 5.93 3.44
N ASN A 46 -7.10 6.08 2.13
CA ASN A 46 -7.95 5.35 1.18
C ASN A 46 -7.54 3.86 1.17
N PRO A 47 -8.41 2.92 1.57
CA PRO A 47 -8.04 1.52 1.62
C PRO A 47 -7.72 0.95 0.25
N ALA A 48 -8.28 1.49 -0.83
CA ALA A 48 -8.06 0.97 -2.18
C ALA A 48 -6.60 1.06 -2.65
N GLN A 49 -5.76 1.86 -1.98
CA GLN A 49 -4.33 1.97 -2.27
C GLN A 49 -3.51 0.80 -1.70
N ARG A 50 -4.00 0.19 -0.61
CA ARG A 50 -3.26 -0.84 0.15
C ARG A 50 -3.98 -2.18 0.22
N ARG A 51 -5.29 -2.18 0.00
CA ARG A 51 -6.17 -3.34 0.19
C ARG A 51 -6.94 -3.66 -1.07
N GLY A 52 -7.00 -4.95 -1.38
CA GLY A 52 -7.74 -5.47 -2.52
C GLY A 52 -8.49 -6.74 -2.14
N ILE A 53 -9.66 -6.94 -2.74
CA ILE A 53 -10.42 -8.18 -2.58
C ILE A 53 -11.01 -8.62 -3.91
N ALA A 54 -10.98 -9.92 -4.15
CA ALA A 54 -11.56 -10.54 -5.33
C ALA A 54 -12.19 -11.89 -4.98
N PHE A 55 -13.27 -12.23 -5.69
CA PHE A 55 -13.82 -13.59 -5.65
C PHE A 55 -13.28 -14.40 -6.83
N ILE A 56 -12.55 -15.48 -6.54
CA ILE A 56 -11.93 -16.33 -7.55
C ILE A 56 -12.88 -17.47 -7.88
N ARG A 57 -13.67 -17.31 -8.95
CA ARG A 57 -14.70 -18.29 -9.37
C ARG A 57 -14.17 -19.73 -9.46
N GLY A 58 -13.00 -19.93 -10.05
CA GLY A 58 -12.40 -21.26 -10.22
C GLY A 58 -12.03 -21.96 -8.91
N LYS A 59 -11.81 -21.20 -7.83
CA LYS A 59 -11.48 -21.74 -6.49
C LYS A 59 -12.67 -21.69 -5.52
N GLY A 60 -13.74 -20.98 -5.88
CA GLY A 60 -14.89 -20.73 -5.01
C GLY A 60 -14.52 -19.98 -3.73
N CYS A 61 -13.48 -19.15 -3.74
CA CYS A 61 -12.97 -18.46 -2.55
C CYS A 61 -12.81 -16.96 -2.76
N LEU A 62 -12.90 -16.22 -1.66
CA LEU A 62 -12.43 -14.85 -1.59
C LEU A 62 -10.91 -14.86 -1.44
N ASN A 63 -10.24 -13.99 -2.19
CA ASN A 63 -8.84 -13.66 -2.01
C ASN A 63 -8.76 -12.20 -1.56
N PHE A 64 -8.04 -11.97 -0.46
CA PHE A 64 -7.78 -10.65 0.08
C PHE A 64 -6.28 -10.38 0.04
N VAL A 65 -5.90 -9.16 -0.27
CA VAL A 65 -4.51 -8.70 -0.32
C VAL A 65 -4.41 -7.41 0.47
N HIS A 66 -3.34 -7.28 1.26
CA HIS A 66 -3.03 -6.11 2.08
C HIS A 66 -1.55 -5.81 1.93
N LEU A 67 -1.25 -4.56 1.61
CA LEU A 67 0.08 -3.99 1.52
C LEU A 67 0.34 -3.17 2.78
N GLU A 68 1.21 -3.68 3.63
CA GLU A 68 1.70 -3.00 4.83
C GLU A 68 2.99 -2.29 4.47
N SER A 69 3.05 -0.97 4.66
CA SER A 69 4.25 -0.18 4.42
C SER A 69 4.93 0.16 5.74
N THR A 70 6.25 0.02 5.81
CA THR A 70 7.06 0.50 6.93
C THR A 70 7.43 1.95 6.64
N GLU A 71 6.73 2.85 7.31
CA GLU A 71 6.80 4.29 7.06
C GLU A 71 7.41 5.01 8.28
N GLU A 72 8.35 5.92 8.03
CA GLU A 72 8.83 6.91 8.98
C GLU A 72 8.26 8.28 8.63
N CYS A 73 7.43 8.82 9.53
CA CYS A 73 6.88 10.16 9.40
C CYS A 73 7.84 11.19 10.02
N PHE A 74 8.23 12.19 9.25
CA PHE A 74 8.99 13.33 9.74
C PHE A 74 8.03 14.44 10.17
N PRO A 75 8.26 15.10 11.33
CA PRO A 75 7.38 16.15 11.82
C PRO A 75 7.39 17.43 10.95
N GLU A 76 8.27 17.49 9.95
CA GLU A 76 8.37 18.59 9.01
C GLU A 76 7.23 18.49 7.98
N VAL A 77 6.39 19.51 8.00
CA VAL A 77 5.29 19.67 7.06
C VAL A 77 5.84 20.44 5.87
N ASP A 78 5.65 19.88 4.68
CA ASP A 78 6.00 20.57 3.45
C ASP A 78 5.13 21.83 3.31
N GLU A 79 5.76 23.02 3.27
CA GLU A 79 5.07 24.31 3.29
C GLU A 79 4.19 24.53 2.04
N GLU A 80 4.49 23.86 0.92
CA GLU A 80 3.75 23.99 -0.33
C GLU A 80 2.50 23.09 -0.37
N THR A 81 2.62 21.86 0.14
CA THR A 81 1.57 20.84 0.07
C THR A 81 0.84 20.59 1.38
N GLU A 82 1.26 21.25 2.47
CA GLU A 82 0.80 21.04 3.84
C GLU A 82 0.83 19.56 4.26
N SER A 83 1.68 18.76 3.61
CA SER A 83 1.75 17.32 3.78
C SER A 83 2.95 16.94 4.65
N ILE A 84 2.76 15.92 5.49
CA ILE A 84 3.84 15.35 6.29
C ILE A 84 4.81 14.64 5.36
N THR A 85 6.11 14.89 5.52
CA THR A 85 7.12 14.14 4.79
C THR A 85 7.19 12.71 5.32
N VAL A 86 6.90 11.73 4.47
CA VAL A 86 6.95 10.31 4.82
C VAL A 86 8.04 9.63 4.02
N ARG A 87 8.92 8.90 4.69
CA ARG A 87 9.85 7.97 4.05
C ARG A 87 9.34 6.55 4.19
N VAL A 88 9.20 5.85 3.08
CA VAL A 88 8.86 4.42 3.05
C VAL A 88 10.16 3.63 2.97
N ASP A 89 10.49 2.87 4.01
CA ASP A 89 11.75 2.12 4.08
C ASP A 89 11.60 0.67 3.56
N ASP A 90 10.44 0.04 3.78
CA ASP A 90 10.13 -1.31 3.30
C ASP A 90 8.60 -1.48 3.12
N TRP A 91 8.18 -2.58 2.49
CA TRP A 91 6.78 -2.99 2.44
C TRP A 91 6.62 -4.51 2.42
N ALA A 92 5.49 -4.99 2.94
CA ALA A 92 5.09 -6.38 2.93
C ALA A 92 3.69 -6.54 2.32
N LEU A 93 3.57 -7.37 1.29
CA LEU A 93 2.31 -7.75 0.68
C LEU A 93 1.89 -9.11 1.22
N THR A 94 0.81 -9.14 1.98
CA THR A 94 0.23 -10.38 2.49
C THR A 94 -1.01 -10.75 1.69
N THR A 95 -1.17 -12.03 1.37
CA THR A 95 -2.35 -12.57 0.71
C THR A 95 -3.05 -13.56 1.63
N TRP A 96 -4.38 -13.52 1.63
CA TRP A 96 -5.25 -14.44 2.37
C TRP A 96 -6.32 -15.01 1.46
N SER A 97 -6.79 -16.21 1.79
CA SER A 97 -7.98 -16.81 1.18
C SER A 97 -9.02 -17.24 2.19
N ASN A 98 -10.29 -17.19 1.77
CA ASN A 98 -11.43 -17.61 2.56
C ASN A 98 -12.46 -18.33 1.69
N LYS A 99 -12.68 -19.62 1.96
CA LYS A 99 -13.65 -20.48 1.24
C LYS A 99 -15.03 -20.52 1.88
N LYS A 100 -15.10 -20.38 3.20
CA LYS A 100 -16.35 -20.51 3.97
C LYS A 100 -17.18 -19.24 3.93
N MET A 101 -16.49 -18.09 3.85
CA MET A 101 -17.02 -16.74 3.80
C MET A 101 -17.96 -16.42 4.97
N SER A 102 -17.83 -17.10 6.13
CA SER A 102 -18.76 -16.91 7.26
C SER A 102 -18.47 -15.59 8.00
N ASN A 103 -19.16 -15.38 9.12
CA ASN A 103 -18.94 -14.24 10.00
C ASN A 103 -17.73 -14.39 10.94
N SER A 104 -16.93 -15.45 10.76
CA SER A 104 -15.74 -15.75 11.54
C SER A 104 -14.47 -15.23 10.83
N LEU A 105 -13.57 -14.62 11.60
CA LEU A 105 -12.27 -14.16 11.11
C LEU A 105 -11.32 -15.34 10.87
N GLU A 106 -11.50 -16.42 11.61
CA GLU A 106 -10.74 -17.67 11.57
C GLU A 106 -10.88 -18.41 10.22
N ASP A 107 -11.89 -18.05 9.43
CA ASP A 107 -12.06 -18.55 8.06
C ASP A 107 -11.03 -18.00 7.07
N TRP A 108 -10.32 -16.93 7.42
CA TRP A 108 -9.22 -16.40 6.62
C TRP A 108 -7.93 -17.16 6.90
N HIS A 109 -7.33 -17.68 5.83
CA HIS A 109 -6.05 -18.36 5.87
C HIS A 109 -5.00 -17.51 5.16
N LYS A 110 -3.92 -17.19 5.86
CA LYS A 110 -2.76 -16.51 5.27
C LYS A 110 -2.10 -17.46 4.27
N GLU A 111 -1.98 -17.06 3.01
CA GLU A 111 -1.40 -17.89 1.95
C GLU A 111 0.08 -17.57 1.76
N SER A 112 0.42 -16.30 1.57
CA SER A 112 1.78 -15.87 1.27
C SER A 112 2.07 -14.48 1.79
N VAL A 113 3.35 -14.21 2.05
CA VAL A 113 3.88 -12.89 2.37
C VAL A 113 5.06 -12.63 1.43
N VAL A 114 5.04 -11.50 0.73
CA VAL A 114 6.15 -11.02 -0.09
C VAL A 114 6.67 -9.74 0.52
N GLN A 115 7.98 -9.66 0.77
CA GLN A 115 8.63 -8.46 1.28
C GLN A 115 9.34 -7.74 0.13
N ALA A 116 9.43 -6.42 0.17
CA ALA A 116 10.15 -5.66 -0.86
C ALA A 116 11.62 -6.10 -0.92
N SER A 117 12.23 -6.32 0.25
CA SER A 117 13.62 -6.77 0.39
C SER A 117 13.93 -8.12 -0.25
N SER A 118 12.92 -8.96 -0.53
CA SER A 118 13.12 -10.24 -1.24
C SER A 118 13.05 -10.12 -2.76
N ILE A 119 12.68 -8.95 -3.30
CA ILE A 119 12.59 -8.71 -4.73
C ILE A 119 13.92 -8.17 -5.24
N ALA A 120 14.62 -8.99 -6.03
CA ALA A 120 15.83 -8.54 -6.72
C ALA A 120 15.45 -7.64 -7.91
N ILE A 121 15.93 -6.40 -7.90
CA ILE A 121 15.80 -5.48 -9.04
C ILE A 121 16.98 -5.73 -9.98
N ASP A 122 16.69 -5.94 -11.26
CA ASP A 122 17.72 -6.08 -12.28
C ASP A 122 18.66 -4.85 -12.27
N PRO A 123 19.99 -5.05 -12.28
CA PRO A 123 20.95 -3.95 -12.24
C PRO A 123 20.76 -2.92 -13.37
N ALA A 124 20.31 -3.33 -14.56
CA ALA A 124 20.02 -2.44 -15.68
C ALA A 124 18.79 -1.56 -15.39
N ILE A 125 17.73 -2.13 -14.78
CA ILE A 125 16.56 -1.38 -14.33
C ILE A 125 16.95 -0.41 -13.20
N SER A 126 17.76 -0.86 -12.24
CA SER A 126 18.27 -0.01 -11.16
C SER A 126 19.07 1.19 -11.69
N ARG A 127 19.91 0.98 -12.71
CA ARG A 127 20.65 2.07 -13.37
C ARG A 127 19.71 3.03 -14.09
N MET A 128 18.77 2.51 -14.88
CA MET A 128 17.77 3.34 -15.57
C MET A 128 16.99 4.20 -14.57
N LEU A 129 16.52 3.64 -13.46
CA LEU A 129 15.78 4.38 -12.43
C LEU A 129 16.63 5.46 -11.76
N LYS A 130 17.94 5.25 -11.60
CA LYS A 130 18.86 6.28 -11.09
C LYS A 130 19.06 7.39 -12.11
N ASP A 131 19.25 7.03 -13.38
CA ASP A 131 19.49 7.98 -14.47
C ASP A 131 18.25 8.86 -14.75
N THR A 132 17.05 8.33 -14.53
CA THR A 132 15.79 9.09 -14.66
C THR A 132 15.39 9.84 -13.39
N GLY A 133 16.15 9.71 -12.29
CA GLY A 133 15.80 10.31 -11.00
C GLY A 133 14.61 9.64 -10.29
N CYS A 134 14.14 8.49 -10.78
CA CYS A 134 13.07 7.70 -10.17
C CYS A 134 13.54 6.87 -8.96
N CYS A 135 14.85 6.71 -8.78
CA CYS A 135 15.46 6.22 -7.56
C CYS A 135 16.45 7.25 -7.01
N VAL A 136 16.02 8.01 -6.01
CA VAL A 136 16.91 8.89 -5.24
C VAL A 136 17.24 8.20 -3.92
N TYR A 137 18.47 7.70 -3.77
CA TYR A 137 18.95 7.36 -2.44
C TYR A 137 19.11 8.66 -1.67
N HIS A 138 18.24 8.93 -0.71
CA HIS A 138 18.54 9.94 0.30
C HIS A 138 19.66 9.36 1.15
N ARG A 139 20.90 9.72 0.81
CA ARG A 139 22.07 9.44 1.63
C ARG A 139 21.79 10.15 2.95
N ILE A 140 21.45 9.41 4.00
CA ILE A 140 21.50 9.92 5.36
C ILE A 140 22.97 10.32 5.57
N MET A 141 23.24 11.60 5.35
CA MET A 141 24.47 12.23 5.80
C MET A 141 24.37 12.20 7.32
N THR A 142 24.91 11.14 7.93
CA THR A 142 25.32 11.22 9.32
C THR A 142 26.22 12.44 9.42
N LEU A 143 25.78 13.41 10.22
CA LEU A 143 26.51 14.62 10.55
C LEU A 143 27.92 14.26 11.02
N GLN A 144 28.90 14.32 10.13
CA GLN A 144 30.24 14.73 10.49
C GLN A 144 30.51 16.05 9.81
N GLN A 145 30.54 17.10 10.64
CA GLN A 145 31.09 18.40 10.30
C GLN A 145 32.39 18.24 9.49
N SER A 146 32.37 18.65 8.24
CA SER A 146 33.47 19.40 7.67
C SER A 146 32.93 20.23 6.51
N SER A 147 33.12 21.53 6.66
CA SER A 147 32.90 22.54 5.64
C SER A 147 33.68 22.19 4.38
N GLU A 148 33.03 22.17 3.22
CA GLU A 148 33.65 22.71 2.02
C GLU A 148 32.60 23.03 0.94
N THR A 149 32.69 24.27 0.48
CA THR A 149 31.80 24.95 -0.43
C THR A 149 32.05 24.45 -1.85
N CYS A 150 31.01 24.00 -2.56
CA CYS A 150 31.07 23.95 -4.02
C CYS A 150 29.76 24.44 -4.63
N ARG A 151 29.74 25.74 -4.93
CA ARG A 151 28.84 26.34 -5.91
C ARG A 151 29.07 25.66 -7.25
N THR A 152 28.06 24.99 -7.79
CA THR A 152 27.88 24.99 -9.25
C THR A 152 26.40 25.06 -9.57
N SER A 153 25.98 26.25 -9.99
CA SER A 153 24.71 26.50 -10.65
C SER A 153 24.63 25.68 -11.93
N ARG A 154 23.56 24.88 -12.09
CA ARG A 154 23.03 24.54 -13.41
C ARG A 154 21.51 24.59 -13.36
N SER A 155 20.96 25.52 -14.13
CA SER A 155 19.55 25.59 -14.46
C SER A 155 19.11 24.30 -15.14
N ILE A 156 18.12 23.62 -14.58
CA ILE A 156 17.37 22.58 -15.30
C ILE A 156 15.99 23.17 -15.57
N SER A 157 15.72 23.41 -16.85
CA SER A 157 14.43 23.78 -17.41
C SER A 157 13.36 22.72 -17.11
N PRO A 158 12.08 23.09 -16.99
CA PRO A 158 11.01 22.13 -16.71
C PRO A 158 10.75 21.25 -17.93
N LEU A 159 10.73 19.92 -17.73
CA LEU A 159 10.22 18.98 -18.72
C LEU A 159 8.80 18.51 -18.34
N PRO A 160 7.95 18.23 -19.34
CA PRO A 160 6.50 18.28 -19.19
C PRO A 160 5.93 16.99 -18.57
N ALA A 161 4.82 17.14 -17.85
CA ALA A 161 4.05 16.04 -17.28
C ALA A 161 3.58 15.07 -18.37
N SER A 162 4.20 13.89 -18.45
CA SER A 162 3.68 12.76 -19.22
C SER A 162 2.79 11.90 -18.31
N LEU A 163 1.48 12.12 -18.42
CA LEU A 163 0.43 11.27 -17.88
C LEU A 163 0.47 9.89 -18.58
N VAL A 164 0.98 8.86 -17.90
CA VAL A 164 0.80 7.47 -18.35
C VAL A 164 -0.49 6.94 -17.74
N LYS A 165 -1.56 6.97 -18.53
CA LYS A 165 -2.87 6.38 -18.19
C LYS A 165 -2.82 4.90 -18.57
N MET A 166 -2.59 3.99 -17.61
CA MET A 166 -2.77 2.56 -17.86
C MET A 166 -4.26 2.22 -17.79
N LEU A 167 -4.86 1.98 -18.95
CA LEU A 167 -6.21 1.41 -19.10
C LEU A 167 -6.10 -0.12 -19.02
N PHE A 168 -6.80 -0.73 -18.08
CA PHE A 168 -7.06 -2.16 -18.09
C PHE A 168 -8.36 -2.41 -18.85
N THR A 169 -8.28 -3.12 -19.98
CA THR A 169 -9.43 -3.70 -20.68
C THR A 169 -9.74 -5.07 -20.10
N TRP A 170 -11.03 -5.30 -19.86
CA TRP A 170 -11.69 -6.37 -19.09
C TRP A 170 -11.37 -7.81 -19.49
#